data_AF-A0A497ERG3-F1
#
_entry.id   AF-A0A497ERG3-F1
#
_cell.length_a   1.000
_cell.length_b   1.000
_cell.length_c   1.000
_cell.angle_alpha   90.00
_cell.angle_beta   90.00
_cell.angle_gamma   90.00
#
_symmetry.space_group_name_H-M   'P 1'
#
loop_
_entity.id
_entity.type
_entity.pdbx_description
1 polymer ?
#
loop_
_entity_poly.entity_id
_entity_poly.type
_entity_poly.pdbx_seq_one_letter_code
_entity_poly.pdbx_strand_id
1 'polypeptide(L)'
;MKKLKYHCPHLLKQVFKLALIVEGALRRGFAAKGVHSGVYIQVPKSRLSQQYNLYAAQYAVKGEVLDIKKLFGELSGEELKLKELIGQRISFTLSVAAIGTHDFLYISEESWPLFRDYGVFPDEYVLKVKLTHIKVDEEVLEIYPKRDVVA
;
A
#
# COMPACT_ATOMS: atom_id res chain seq x y z
N MET A 1 -6.78 7.33 -54.40
CA MET A 1 -6.09 6.63 -53.29
C MET A 1 -6.18 7.49 -52.02
N LYS A 2 -6.87 7.00 -50.97
CA LYS A 2 -7.05 7.72 -49.70
C LYS A 2 -5.77 7.62 -48.86
N LYS A 3 -5.21 8.74 -48.42
CA LYS A 3 -4.15 8.80 -47.40
C LYS A 3 -4.79 8.60 -46.02
N LEU A 4 -4.51 7.47 -45.37
CA LEU A 4 -4.83 7.23 -43.97
C LEU A 4 -3.92 8.10 -43.10
N LYS A 5 -4.50 9.13 -42.48
CA LYS A 5 -3.90 9.82 -41.33
C LYS A 5 -4.10 8.92 -40.11
N TYR A 6 -3.03 8.29 -39.62
CA TYR A 6 -3.05 7.70 -38.29
C TYR A 6 -2.94 8.83 -37.26
N HIS A 7 -4.10 9.24 -36.77
CA HIS A 7 -4.25 9.95 -35.51
C HIS A 7 -4.02 8.91 -34.41
N CYS A 8 -3.03 9.13 -33.54
CA CYS A 8 -2.84 8.31 -32.34
C CYS A 8 -3.22 9.17 -31.12
N PRO A 9 -4.48 9.13 -30.66
CA PRO A 9 -4.86 9.73 -29.38
C PRO A 9 -4.59 8.72 -28.25
N HIS A 10 -4.21 9.23 -27.07
CA HIS A 10 -4.06 8.51 -25.80
C HIS A 10 -2.76 7.68 -25.60
N LEU A 11 -1.65 8.39 -25.40
CA LEU A 11 -0.74 8.04 -24.30
C LEU A 11 -1.13 8.93 -23.11
N LEU A 12 -2.13 8.47 -22.34
CA LEU A 12 -2.31 8.95 -20.98
C LEU A 12 -0.98 8.71 -20.26
N LYS A 13 -0.25 9.81 -20.00
CA LYS A 13 0.92 9.77 -19.12
C LYS A 13 0.41 9.31 -17.75
N GLN A 14 0.49 8.01 -17.48
CA GLN A 14 0.52 7.52 -16.12
C GLN A 14 1.79 8.13 -15.53
N VAL A 15 1.63 9.22 -14.80
CA VAL A 15 2.74 9.85 -14.08
C VAL A 15 3.15 8.82 -13.04
N PHE A 16 4.21 8.06 -13.32
CA PHE A 16 4.82 7.14 -12.36
C PHE A 16 5.37 7.99 -11.22
N LYS A 17 4.55 8.22 -10.19
CA LYS A 17 5.04 8.82 -8.94
C LYS A 17 6.02 7.86 -8.31
N LEU A 18 7.21 8.30 -7.97
CA LEU A 18 8.21 7.48 -7.29
C LEU A 18 7.79 7.28 -5.83
N ALA A 19 8.24 6.20 -5.18
CA ALA A 19 7.62 5.75 -3.93
C ALA A 19 8.48 4.80 -3.09
N LEU A 20 7.99 4.50 -1.89
CA LEU A 20 8.41 3.32 -1.14
C LEU A 20 7.57 2.10 -1.55
N ILE A 21 8.21 1.06 -2.04
CA ILE A 21 7.57 -0.24 -2.32
C ILE A 21 7.83 -1.16 -1.14
N VAL A 22 6.76 -1.67 -0.55
CA VAL A 22 6.80 -2.60 0.58
C VAL A 22 6.10 -3.88 0.18
N GLU A 23 6.72 -5.02 0.45
CA GLU A 23 6.07 -6.33 0.36
C GLU A 23 6.10 -6.99 1.74
N GLY A 24 4.95 -7.51 2.18
CA GLY A 24 4.88 -8.20 3.47
C GLY A 24 3.67 -9.10 3.60
N ALA A 25 3.81 -10.16 4.41
CA ALA A 25 2.68 -10.96 4.83
C ALA A 25 1.69 -10.08 5.61
N LEU A 26 0.41 -10.16 5.26
CA LEU A 26 -0.64 -9.56 6.05
C LEU A 26 -0.68 -10.27 7.41
N ARG A 27 -0.68 -9.49 8.48
CA ARG A 27 -0.68 -9.97 9.85
C ARG A 27 -1.87 -9.42 10.61
N ARG A 28 -2.27 -10.14 11.65
CA ARG A 28 -3.29 -9.71 12.60
C ARG A 28 -2.69 -8.91 13.76
N GLY A 29 -3.35 -7.82 14.12
CA GLY A 29 -3.07 -6.98 15.26
C GLY A 29 -4.35 -6.47 15.92
N PHE A 30 -4.22 -5.43 16.75
CA PHE A 30 -5.36 -4.78 17.38
C PHE A 30 -6.10 -3.88 16.37
N ALA A 31 -7.43 -3.89 16.39
CA ALA A 31 -8.26 -2.99 15.57
C ALA A 31 -8.60 -1.72 16.37
N ALA A 32 -8.54 -0.58 15.72
CA ALA A 32 -8.91 0.71 16.32
C ALA A 32 -10.06 1.31 15.51
N LYS A 33 -11.25 1.32 16.11
CA LYS A 33 -12.48 1.82 15.47
C LYS A 33 -12.32 3.29 15.08
N GLY A 34 -12.77 3.62 13.87
CA GLY A 34 -12.59 4.90 13.20
C GLY A 34 -11.21 5.08 12.54
N VAL A 35 -10.30 4.10 12.65
CA VAL A 35 -8.89 4.29 12.26
C VAL A 35 -8.39 3.16 11.36
N HIS A 36 -8.32 1.91 11.86
CA HIS A 36 -7.76 0.78 11.11
C HIS A 36 -8.37 -0.57 11.49
N SER A 37 -8.37 -1.50 10.54
CA SER A 37 -9.00 -2.82 10.68
C SER A 37 -8.25 -3.81 11.58
N GLY A 38 -7.02 -3.46 11.98
CA GLY A 38 -6.13 -4.37 12.71
C GLY A 38 -5.41 -5.38 11.82
N VAL A 39 -5.47 -5.20 10.50
CA VAL A 39 -4.67 -5.96 9.52
C VAL A 39 -3.53 -5.09 9.03
N TYR A 40 -2.29 -5.59 9.04
CA TYR A 40 -1.11 -4.79 8.69
C TYR A 40 -0.01 -5.58 7.99
N ILE A 41 0.92 -4.85 7.38
CA ILE A 41 2.26 -5.35 7.02
C ILE A 41 3.31 -4.59 7.84
N GLN A 42 4.49 -5.17 8.02
CA GLN A 42 5.60 -4.50 8.69
C GLN A 42 6.39 -3.66 7.69
N VAL A 43 6.81 -2.47 8.11
CA VAL A 43 7.67 -1.58 7.33
C VAL A 43 8.96 -1.32 8.10
N PRO A 44 10.15 -1.54 7.54
CA PRO A 44 11.39 -1.21 8.22
C PRO A 44 11.46 0.29 8.55
N LYS A 45 11.74 0.63 9.81
CA LYS A 45 11.86 2.02 10.28
C LYS A 45 12.86 2.83 9.47
N SER A 46 13.99 2.19 9.12
CA SER A 46 15.08 2.77 8.33
C SER A 46 14.67 3.15 6.90
N ARG A 47 13.51 2.70 6.44
CA ARG A 47 12.94 3.00 5.13
C ARG A 47 11.82 4.02 5.17
N LEU A 48 11.24 4.32 6.34
CA LEU A 48 10.14 5.28 6.44
C LEU A 48 10.30 6.20 7.65
N SER A 49 9.87 5.79 8.84
CA SER A 49 9.82 6.69 10.01
C SER A 49 11.15 7.38 10.34
N GLN A 50 12.28 6.68 10.26
CA GLN A 50 13.59 7.29 10.54
C GLN A 50 14.04 8.27 9.46
N GLN A 51 13.71 8.02 8.18
CA GLN A 51 14.10 8.92 7.08
C GLN A 51 13.27 10.21 7.09
N TYR A 52 12.06 10.14 7.63
CA TYR A 52 11.10 11.24 7.69
C TYR A 52 10.94 11.83 9.10
N ASN A 53 11.81 11.44 10.06
CA ASN A 53 11.78 11.89 11.45
C ASN A 53 10.39 11.79 12.11
N LEU A 54 9.67 10.70 11.87
CA LEU A 54 8.35 10.46 12.45
C LEU A 54 8.49 9.96 13.90
N TYR A 55 7.68 10.52 14.79
CA TYR A 55 7.65 10.14 16.20
C TYR A 55 6.67 8.99 16.43
N ALA A 56 6.69 8.40 17.63
CA ALA A 56 5.77 7.34 18.02
C ALA A 56 4.31 7.86 18.04
N ALA A 57 3.60 7.67 16.94
CA ALA A 57 2.25 8.13 16.70
C ALA A 57 1.62 7.35 15.53
N GLN A 58 0.41 7.74 15.13
CA GLN A 58 -0.27 7.21 13.95
C GLN A 58 -0.34 8.26 12.85
N TYR A 59 -0.03 7.86 11.62
CA TYR A 59 -0.01 8.75 10.45
C TYR A 59 -0.82 8.15 9.32
N ALA A 60 -1.61 8.98 8.62
CA ALA A 60 -2.34 8.54 7.43
C ALA A 60 -1.38 8.43 6.25
N VAL A 61 -1.40 7.29 5.56
CA VAL A 61 -0.54 7.01 4.40
C VAL A 61 -1.42 6.65 3.21
N LYS A 62 -1.08 7.15 2.02
CA LYS A 62 -1.74 6.80 0.77
C LYS A 62 -0.82 5.96 -0.09
N GLY A 63 -1.38 4.90 -0.67
CA GLY A 63 -0.65 4.00 -1.54
C GLY A 63 -1.50 3.35 -2.61
N GLU A 64 -0.89 2.41 -3.31
CA GLU A 64 -1.47 1.64 -4.41
C GLU A 64 -1.07 0.17 -4.26
N VAL A 65 -1.98 -0.76 -4.57
CA VAL A 65 -1.65 -2.19 -4.61
C VAL A 65 -0.86 -2.47 -5.88
N LEU A 66 0.31 -3.06 -5.72
CA LEU A 66 1.11 -3.53 -6.84
C LEU A 66 0.89 -5.02 -7.09
N ASP A 67 0.71 -5.80 -6.03
CA ASP A 67 0.44 -7.23 -6.15
C ASP A 67 -0.18 -7.80 -4.86
N ILE A 68 -0.85 -8.92 -5.02
CA ILE A 68 -1.34 -9.77 -3.94
C ILE A 68 -1.15 -11.23 -4.32
N LYS A 69 -0.59 -12.01 -3.40
CA LYS A 69 -0.28 -13.44 -3.58
C LYS A 69 -0.60 -14.21 -2.31
N LYS A 70 -0.79 -15.52 -2.42
CA LYS A 70 -0.84 -16.40 -1.25
C LYS A 70 0.50 -16.40 -0.53
N LEU A 71 0.46 -16.52 0.79
CA LEU A 71 1.64 -16.74 1.61
C LEU A 71 2.26 -18.12 1.29
N PHE A 72 1.42 -19.11 1.00
CA PHE A 72 1.82 -20.45 0.60
C PHE A 72 0.98 -20.94 -0.59
N GLY A 73 1.64 -21.46 -1.62
CA GLY A 73 0.99 -21.94 -2.84
C GLY A 73 0.60 -20.82 -3.80
N GLU A 74 -0.31 -21.14 -4.72
CA GLU A 74 -0.82 -20.23 -5.74
C GLU A 74 -2.26 -19.83 -5.44
N LEU A 75 -2.70 -18.71 -6.02
CA LEU A 75 -4.11 -18.32 -5.96
C LEU A 75 -4.95 -19.38 -6.68
N SER A 76 -6.01 -19.85 -6.03
CA SER A 76 -7.02 -20.68 -6.67
C SER A 76 -7.79 -19.89 -7.75
N GLY A 77 -8.56 -20.60 -8.57
CA GLY A 77 -9.36 -19.99 -9.64
C GLY A 77 -10.31 -18.89 -9.15
N GLU A 78 -10.90 -19.04 -7.96
CA GLU A 78 -11.76 -18.00 -7.36
C GLU A 78 -10.94 -16.80 -6.84
N GLU A 79 -9.77 -17.07 -6.26
CA GLU A 79 -8.88 -16.05 -5.71
C GLU A 79 -8.17 -15.22 -6.79
N LEU A 80 -8.18 -15.65 -8.05
CA LEU A 80 -7.67 -14.83 -9.16
C LEU A 80 -8.38 -13.48 -9.28
N LYS A 81 -9.62 -13.36 -8.78
CA LYS A 81 -10.33 -12.08 -8.70
C LYS A 81 -9.59 -11.04 -7.86
N LEU A 82 -8.72 -11.44 -6.92
CA LEU A 82 -7.87 -10.53 -6.16
C LEU A 82 -6.95 -9.68 -7.05
N LYS A 83 -6.67 -10.12 -8.28
CA LYS A 83 -5.90 -9.32 -9.24
C LYS A 83 -6.62 -8.03 -9.67
N GLU A 84 -7.93 -7.93 -9.47
CA GLU A 84 -8.69 -6.68 -9.66
C GLU A 84 -8.31 -5.58 -8.66
N LEU A 85 -7.68 -5.95 -7.53
CA LEU A 85 -7.16 -4.98 -6.57
C LEU A 85 -5.90 -4.28 -7.05
N ILE A 86 -5.18 -4.84 -8.03
CA ILE A 86 -3.94 -4.25 -8.54
C ILE A 86 -4.24 -2.90 -9.19
N GLY A 87 -3.47 -1.88 -8.82
CA GLY A 87 -3.67 -0.49 -9.25
C GLY A 87 -4.71 0.28 -8.44
N GLN A 88 -5.43 -0.38 -7.50
CA GLN A 88 -6.36 0.32 -6.62
C GLN A 88 -5.60 1.19 -5.62
N ARG A 89 -6.13 2.40 -5.40
CA ARG A 89 -5.60 3.34 -4.40
C ARG A 89 -6.16 2.99 -3.04
N ILE A 90 -5.29 2.93 -2.05
CA ILE A 90 -5.60 2.43 -0.72
C ILE A 90 -5.08 3.40 0.35
N SER A 91 -5.89 3.57 1.38
CA SER A 91 -5.57 4.29 2.60
C SER A 91 -4.98 3.32 3.62
N PHE A 92 -3.87 3.72 4.23
CA PHE A 92 -3.23 3.02 5.33
C PHE A 92 -3.09 3.95 6.54
N THR A 93 -2.88 3.33 7.70
CA THR A 93 -2.45 4.01 8.92
C THR A 93 -1.11 3.43 9.34
N LEU A 94 -0.05 4.24 9.25
CA LEU A 94 1.26 3.88 9.78
C LEU A 94 1.27 4.12 11.28
N SER A 95 1.38 3.06 12.07
CA SER A 95 1.65 3.12 13.51
C SER A 95 3.15 2.99 13.73
N VAL A 96 3.78 4.08 14.16
CA VAL A 96 5.22 4.13 14.43
C VAL A 96 5.49 3.51 15.79
N ALA A 97 6.18 2.38 15.81
CA ALA A 97 6.46 1.67 17.06
C ALA A 97 7.47 2.46 17.93
N ALA A 98 7.28 2.52 19.25
CA ALA A 98 8.26 3.16 20.13
C ALA A 98 9.60 2.40 20.22
N ILE A 99 9.54 1.06 20.04
CA ILE A 99 10.68 0.16 20.13
C ILE A 99 10.72 -0.80 18.94
N GLY A 100 11.88 -1.44 18.73
CA GLY A 100 12.09 -2.40 17.64
C GLY A 100 12.51 -1.74 16.32
N THR A 101 12.61 -2.55 15.28
CA THR A 101 13.16 -2.15 13.97
C THR A 101 12.10 -1.91 12.89
N HIS A 102 10.84 -2.17 13.19
CA HIS A 102 9.72 -2.08 12.24
C HIS A 102 8.60 -1.19 12.78
N ASP A 103 7.94 -0.51 11.85
CA ASP A 103 6.63 0.11 12.04
C ASP A 103 5.54 -0.83 11.51
N PHE A 104 4.29 -0.50 11.83
CA PHE A 104 3.14 -1.28 11.42
C PHE A 104 2.27 -0.46 10.47
N LEU A 105 2.18 -0.89 9.21
CA LEU A 105 1.35 -0.26 8.20
C LEU A 105 0.01 -0.97 8.15
N TYR A 106 -0.96 -0.46 8.91
CA TYR A 106 -2.30 -1.02 8.96
C TYR A 106 -3.12 -0.59 7.74
N ILE A 107 -3.97 -1.49 7.25
CA ILE A 107 -5.04 -1.14 6.32
C ILE A 107 -6.05 -0.29 7.08
N SER A 108 -6.38 0.91 6.55
CA SER A 108 -7.35 1.78 7.22
C SER A 108 -8.74 1.14 7.22
N GLU A 109 -9.60 1.58 8.13
CA GLU A 109 -10.98 1.08 8.16
C GLU A 109 -11.75 1.40 6.88
N GLU A 110 -11.49 2.57 6.27
CA GLU A 110 -12.06 2.99 4.98
C GLU A 110 -11.70 2.01 3.85
N SER A 111 -10.46 1.52 3.83
CA SER A 111 -9.97 0.65 2.76
C SER A 111 -10.21 -0.84 3.03
N TRP A 112 -10.49 -1.22 4.27
CA TRP A 112 -10.66 -2.62 4.63
C TRP A 112 -11.75 -3.37 3.85
N PRO A 113 -12.93 -2.79 3.53
CA PRO A 113 -13.93 -3.44 2.69
C PRO A 113 -13.38 -3.93 1.35
N LEU A 114 -12.44 -3.20 0.73
CA LEU A 114 -11.81 -3.60 -0.54
C LEU A 114 -11.08 -4.95 -0.43
N PHE A 115 -10.55 -5.29 0.73
CA PHE A 115 -9.85 -6.56 0.94
C PHE A 115 -10.80 -7.63 1.47
N ARG A 116 -11.64 -7.27 2.45
CA ARG A 116 -12.59 -8.17 3.10
C ARG A 116 -13.57 -8.77 2.09
N ASP A 117 -14.08 -7.96 1.18
CA ASP A 117 -15.14 -8.39 0.26
C ASP A 117 -14.60 -9.35 -0.83
N TYR A 118 -13.27 -9.38 -1.03
CA TYR A 118 -12.57 -10.41 -1.82
C TYR A 118 -12.08 -11.61 -1.00
N GLY A 119 -12.43 -11.69 0.30
CA GLY A 119 -12.03 -12.82 1.15
C GLY A 119 -10.55 -12.82 1.55
N VAL A 120 -9.91 -11.65 1.64
CA VAL A 120 -8.53 -11.56 2.12
C VAL A 120 -8.49 -11.74 3.64
N PHE A 121 -7.85 -12.82 4.08
CA PHE A 121 -7.62 -13.10 5.50
C PHE A 121 -6.17 -12.76 5.91
N PRO A 122 -5.96 -12.18 7.10
CA PRO A 122 -4.62 -12.07 7.68
C PRO A 122 -3.95 -13.44 7.74
N ASP A 123 -2.63 -13.46 7.65
CA ASP A 123 -1.77 -14.64 7.75
C ASP A 123 -1.86 -15.63 6.57
N GLU A 124 -2.71 -15.35 5.57
CA GLU A 124 -2.85 -16.17 4.35
C GLU A 124 -2.26 -15.53 3.10
N TYR A 125 -2.08 -14.21 3.08
CA TYR A 125 -1.69 -13.45 1.90
C TYR A 125 -0.48 -12.56 2.15
N VAL A 126 0.27 -12.31 1.08
CA VAL A 126 1.32 -11.31 1.01
C VAL A 126 0.81 -10.17 0.13
N LEU A 127 0.95 -8.95 0.65
CA LEU A 127 0.56 -7.73 -0.03
C LEU A 127 1.82 -6.96 -0.43
N LYS A 128 1.88 -6.57 -1.70
CA LYS A 128 2.88 -5.64 -2.22
C LYS A 128 2.22 -4.32 -2.55
N VAL A 129 2.69 -3.24 -1.95
CA VAL A 129 2.11 -1.90 -2.08
C VAL A 129 3.17 -0.86 -2.37
N LYS A 130 2.72 0.20 -3.00
CA LYS A 130 3.47 1.42 -3.28
C LYS A 130 2.96 2.55 -2.41
N LEU A 131 3.78 3.08 -1.50
CA LEU A 131 3.42 4.19 -0.60
C LEU A 131 3.93 5.50 -1.20
N THR A 132 3.02 6.44 -1.44
CA THR A 132 3.32 7.66 -2.21
C THR A 132 3.29 8.91 -1.35
N HIS A 133 2.41 8.98 -0.35
CA HIS A 133 2.28 10.15 0.51
C HIS A 133 2.01 9.75 1.94
N ILE A 134 2.48 10.56 2.87
CA ILE A 134 2.17 10.50 4.30
C ILE A 134 1.68 11.86 4.77
N LYS A 135 0.62 11.86 5.57
CA LYS A 135 0.12 13.08 6.22
C LYS A 135 0.77 13.22 7.59
N VAL A 136 1.47 14.33 7.80
CA VAL A 136 2.11 14.71 9.07
C VAL A 136 1.52 16.05 9.46
N ASP A 137 0.84 16.10 10.60
CA ASP A 137 0.03 17.25 11.02
C ASP A 137 -0.97 17.68 9.93
N GLU A 138 -0.87 18.91 9.41
CA GLU A 138 -1.70 19.42 8.32
C GLU A 138 -1.03 19.29 6.94
N GLU A 139 0.21 18.80 6.88
CA GLU A 139 1.00 18.72 5.67
C GLU A 139 0.96 17.32 5.04
N VAL A 140 1.07 17.27 3.71
CA VAL A 140 1.20 16.03 2.94
C VAL A 140 2.59 15.96 2.35
N LEU A 141 3.38 15.00 2.82
CA LEU A 141 4.74 14.76 2.36
C LEU A 141 4.78 13.65 1.32
N GLU A 142 5.52 13.86 0.23
CA GLU A 142 5.80 12.81 -0.76
C GLU A 142 6.86 11.83 -0.24
N ILE A 143 6.59 10.53 -0.39
CA ILE A 143 7.49 9.45 0.01
C ILE A 143 8.42 9.13 -1.18
N TYR A 144 9.73 9.27 -0.99
CA TYR A 144 10.81 9.14 -1.97
C TYR A 144 10.49 9.75 -3.35
N PRO A 145 10.33 11.08 -3.47
CA PRO A 145 9.88 11.73 -4.71
C PRO A 145 10.86 11.59 -5.90
N LYS A 146 12.09 11.11 -5.66
CA LYS A 146 13.17 11.07 -6.66
C LYS A 146 13.55 9.67 -7.15
N ARG A 147 13.13 8.59 -6.47
CA ARG A 147 13.39 7.21 -6.90
C ARG A 147 12.48 6.24 -6.18
N ASP A 148 12.20 5.10 -6.80
CA ASP A 148 11.61 3.99 -6.09
C ASP A 148 12.63 3.40 -5.10
N VAL A 149 12.16 3.13 -3.88
CA VAL A 149 12.92 2.44 -2.84
C VAL A 149 12.16 1.18 -2.48
N VAL A 150 12.84 0.04 -2.47
CA VAL A 150 12.26 -1.25 -2.06
C VAL A 150 12.66 -1.53 -0.62
N ALA A 151 11.69 -1.90 0.20
CA ALA A 151 11.85 -2.30 1.59
C ALA A 151 11.55 -3.78 1.80
#